data_AF-A0M4I5-F1
#
_entry.id   AF-A0M4I5-F1
#
_cell.length_a   1.000
_cell.length_b   1.000
_cell.length_c   1.000
_cell.angle_alpha   90.00
_cell.angle_beta   90.00
_cell.angle_gamma   90.00
#
_symmetry.space_group_name_H-M   'P 1'
#
loop_
_entity.id
_entity.type
_entity.pdbx_description
1 polymer ?
#
loop_
_entity_poly.entity_id
_entity_poly.type
_entity_poly.pdbx_seq_one_letter_code
_entity_poly.pdbx_strand_id
1 'polypeptide(L)' 'MLSNDENEFQFSYYIRPTYHFRMEILSFDHQIKVLQPVSLRETISESLTAALNLY' A
#
# COMPACT_ATOMS: atom_id res chain seq x y z
N MET A 1 -15.63 -9.49 -5.18
CA MET A 1 -14.96 -8.36 -5.83
C MET A 1 -15.72 -7.11 -5.44
N LEU A 2 -15.04 -6.05 -4.98
CA LEU A 2 -15.68 -4.82 -4.46
C LEU A 2 -15.15 -3.60 -5.25
N SER A 3 -15.43 -3.51 -6.54
CA SER A 3 -15.14 -2.29 -7.31
C SER A 3 -16.16 -2.12 -8.45
N ASN A 4 -16.57 -0.86 -8.68
CA ASN A 4 -17.42 -0.42 -9.80
C ASN A 4 -16.59 0.30 -10.88
N ASP A 5 -15.26 0.28 -10.79
CA ASP A 5 -14.34 0.87 -11.78
C ASP A 5 -13.74 -0.24 -12.64
N GLU A 6 -13.89 -0.14 -13.98
CA GLU A 6 -13.35 -1.10 -14.93
C GLU A 6 -11.80 -1.11 -14.96
N ASN A 7 -11.16 -0.05 -14.45
CA ASN A 7 -9.71 0.09 -14.43
C ASN A 7 -9.05 -0.34 -13.11
N GLU A 8 -9.84 -0.62 -12.06
CA GLU A 8 -9.30 -0.91 -10.74
C GLU A 8 -9.96 -2.13 -10.10
N PHE A 9 -9.13 -3.04 -9.60
CA PHE A 9 -9.58 -4.16 -8.78
C PHE A 9 -9.30 -3.89 -7.29
N GLN A 10 -10.34 -3.97 -6.47
CA GLN A 10 -10.22 -3.87 -5.01
C GLN A 10 -10.47 -5.21 -4.34
N PHE A 11 -9.62 -5.50 -3.36
CA PHE A 11 -9.68 -6.70 -2.54
C PHE A 11 -9.34 -6.37 -1.09
N SER A 12 -9.77 -7.26 -0.19
CA SER A 12 -9.50 -7.16 1.24
C SER A 12 -8.96 -8.50 1.73
N TYR A 13 -7.95 -8.44 2.60
CA TYR A 13 -7.33 -9.61 3.20
C TYR A 13 -7.24 -9.46 4.72
N TYR A 14 -7.32 -10.59 5.43
CA TYR A 14 -7.01 -10.67 6.85
C TYR A 14 -5.59 -11.18 7.04
N ILE A 15 -4.64 -10.26 7.16
CA ILE A 15 -3.21 -10.55 7.23
C ILE A 15 -2.54 -9.65 8.25
N ARG A 16 -1.40 -10.11 8.79
CA ARG A 16 -0.49 -9.24 9.56
C ARG A 16 0.46 -8.55 8.57
N PRO A 17 0.49 -7.20 8.49
CA PRO A 17 1.34 -6.50 7.54
C PRO A 17 2.80 -6.51 8.01
N THR A 18 3.51 -7.59 7.69
CA THR A 18 4.94 -7.78 8.02
C THR A 18 5.81 -6.79 7.25
N TYR A 19 7.09 -6.70 7.64
CA TYR A 19 8.06 -5.87 6.92
C TYR A 19 8.14 -6.23 5.43
N HIS A 20 8.28 -7.52 5.10
CA HIS A 20 8.35 -7.97 3.70
C HIS A 20 7.11 -7.59 2.91
N PHE A 21 5.92 -7.74 3.49
CA PHE A 21 4.68 -7.36 2.84
C PHE A 21 4.62 -5.84 2.56
N ARG A 22 5.07 -5.01 3.50
CA ARG A 22 5.16 -3.55 3.28
C ARG A 22 6.14 -3.19 2.16
N MET A 23 7.27 -3.88 2.09
CA MET A 23 8.25 -3.68 1.01
C MET A 23 7.71 -4.11 -0.35
N GLU A 24 6.97 -5.21 -0.38
CA GLU A 24 6.27 -5.66 -1.58
C GLU A 24 5.27 -4.61 -2.06
N ILE A 25 4.44 -4.05 -1.18
CA ILE A 25 3.54 -2.92 -1.53
C ILE A 25 4.33 -1.74 -2.12
N LEU A 26 5.41 -1.32 -1.47
CA LEU A 26 6.25 -0.21 -1.94
C LEU A 26 6.89 -0.48 -3.30
N SER A 27 7.18 -1.74 -3.64
CA SER A 27 7.80 -2.11 -4.91
C SER A 27 6.89 -1.94 -6.13
N PHE A 28 5.57 -1.87 -5.92
CA PHE A 28 4.58 -1.66 -6.99
C PHE A 28 4.37 -0.19 -7.37
N ASP A 29 5.05 0.75 -6.69
CA ASP A 29 4.95 2.19 -6.96
C ASP A 29 3.48 2.67 -7.02
N HIS A 30 3.08 3.42 -8.05
CA HIS A 30 1.74 3.99 -8.19
C HIS A 30 0.66 2.97 -8.62
N GLN A 31 1.00 1.69 -8.82
CA GLN A 31 0.06 0.66 -9.29
C GLN A 31 -0.81 0.08 -8.16
N ILE A 32 -0.41 0.27 -6.89
CA ILE A 32 -1.16 -0.20 -5.73
C ILE A 32 -1.42 0.95 -4.76
N LYS A 33 -2.62 0.97 -4.18
CA LYS A 33 -3.00 1.90 -3.11
C LYS A 33 -3.54 1.16 -1.89
N VAL A 34 -3.04 1.50 -0.70
CA VAL A 34 -3.59 1.02 0.56
C VAL A 34 -4.75 1.93 0.96
N LEU A 35 -5.98 1.41 0.90
CA LEU A 35 -7.17 2.16 1.33
C LEU A 35 -7.37 2.07 2.85
N GLN A 36 -7.22 0.87 3.41
CA GLN A 36 -7.38 0.59 4.84
C GLN A 36 -6.44 -0.57 5.26
N PRO A 37 -6.06 -0.65 6.55
CA PRO A 37 -6.33 0.34 7.61
C PRO A 37 -5.50 1.61 7.45
N VAL A 38 -5.97 2.71 8.04
CA VAL A 38 -5.30 4.03 7.99
C VAL A 38 -3.87 3.95 8.51
N SER A 39 -3.63 3.20 9.59
CA SER A 39 -2.30 2.99 10.15
C SER A 39 -1.30 2.36 9.17
N LEU A 40 -1.75 1.40 8.37
CA LEU A 40 -0.89 0.79 7.34
C LEU A 40 -0.61 1.80 6.22
N ARG A 41 -1.64 2.54 5.78
CA ARG A 41 -1.49 3.58 4.76
C ARG A 41 -0.47 4.65 5.19
N GLU A 42 -0.56 5.11 6.44
CA GLU A 42 0.39 6.07 7.02
C GLU A 42 1.81 5.50 7.06
N THR A 43 1.98 4.26 7.53
CA THR A 43 3.30 3.58 7.56
C THR A 43 3.96 3.51 6.19
N ILE A 44 3.20 3.19 5.14
CA ILE A 44 3.69 3.15 3.75
C ILE A 44 4.07 4.55 3.27
N SER A 45 3.22 5.55 3.53
CA SER A 45 3.48 6.95 3.18
C SER A 45 4.74 7.50 3.84
N GLU A 46 4.94 7.22 5.13
CA GLU A 46 6.14 7.62 5.88
C GLU A 46 7.39 6.96 5.31
N SER A 47 7.31 5.65 5.00
CA SER A 47 8.44 4.91 4.42
C SER A 47 8.85 5.48 3.06
N LEU A 48 7.87 5.81 2.21
CA LEU A 48 8.11 6.43 0.91
C LEU A 48 8.72 7.84 1.07
N THR A 49 8.16 8.65 1.98
CA THR A 49 8.67 10.01 2.25
C THR A 49 10.10 9.97 2.79
N ALA A 50 10.40 9.04 3.70
CA ALA A 50 11.74 8.85 4.23
C ALA A 50 12.73 8.44 3.14
N ALA A 51 12.33 7.55 2.22
CA ALA A 51 13.16 7.14 1.09
C ALA A 51 13.43 8.30 0.11
N LEU A 52 12.43 9.15 -0.14
CA LEU A 52 12.58 10.33 -1.00
C LEU A 52 13.49 11.38 -0.37
N ASN A 53 13.45 11.57 0.96
CA ASN A 53 14.30 12.52 1.68
C ASN A 53 15.79 12.11 1.74
N LEU A 54 16.16 10.92 1.27
CA LEU A 54 17.56 10.48 1.17
C LEU A 54 18.26 10.98 -0.10
N TYR A 55 17.52 11.60 -1.03
CA TYR A 55 18.00 12.14 -2.30
C TYR A 55 17.78 13.66 -2.36
#